data_AF-A0A158GMI4-F1
#
_entry.id   AF-A0A158GMI4-F1
#
_cell.length_a   1.000
_cell.length_b   1.000
_cell.length_c   1.000
_cell.angle_alpha   90.00
_cell.angle_beta   90.00
_cell.angle_gamma   90.00
#
_symmetry.space_group_name_H-M   'P 1'
#
loop_
_entity.id
_entity.type
_entity.pdbx_description
1 polymer ?
#
loop_
_entity_poly.entity_id
_entity_poly.type
_entity_poly.pdbx_seq_one_letter_code
_entity_poly.pdbx_strand_id
1 'polypeptide(L)'
;MPGVALNAAVSVCWEKGLGADVETHTPFSQMWDPVDQLPRVRPMPGFGMFVASDMTDGAVSFTSQHNYARQGLKAGLPIKQIEVHGSGEEHHDTNKVGNRIMQACMAGALTDYIVKRPTGLDNDSTDMSGPARKLLLAVGNKPA
;
A
#
# COMPACT_ATOMS: atom_id res chain seq x y z
N MET A 1 21.13 15.47 -14.09
CA MET A 1 20.29 15.45 -12.88
C MET A 1 20.35 14.04 -12.31
N PRO A 2 20.90 13.79 -11.12
CA PRO A 2 20.98 12.43 -10.61
C PRO A 2 19.61 12.02 -10.04
N GLY A 3 19.06 10.94 -10.59
CA GLY A 3 17.82 10.32 -10.15
C GLY A 3 17.94 9.80 -8.73
N VAL A 4 16.97 10.13 -7.89
CA VAL A 4 16.91 9.70 -6.50
C VAL A 4 15.93 8.54 -6.40
N ALA A 5 16.42 7.43 -5.85
CA ALA A 5 15.68 6.19 -5.62
C ALA A 5 14.38 6.46 -4.86
N LEU A 6 13.25 6.10 -5.48
CA LEU A 6 11.94 6.13 -4.83
C LEU A 6 11.82 4.85 -3.99
N ASN A 7 12.05 4.96 -2.68
CA ASN A 7 11.80 3.88 -1.73
C ASN A 7 10.31 3.86 -1.40
N ALA A 8 9.60 2.85 -1.89
CA ALA A 8 8.19 2.61 -1.59
C ALA A 8 8.07 1.62 -0.43
N ALA A 9 7.34 2.00 0.62
CA ALA A 9 6.84 1.06 1.60
C ALA A 9 5.38 0.71 1.25
N VAL A 10 5.13 -0.57 1.01
CA VAL A 10 3.77 -1.14 0.92
C VAL A 10 3.45 -1.69 2.30
N SER A 11 2.44 -1.14 2.97
CA SER A 11 2.02 -1.62 4.30
C SER A 11 0.69 -2.33 4.18
N VAL A 12 0.67 -3.62 4.56
CA VAL A 12 -0.55 -4.33 4.93
C VAL A 12 -0.90 -3.85 6.35
N CYS A 13 -2.12 -3.34 6.55
CA CYS A 13 -2.54 -2.79 7.83
C CYS A 13 -3.22 -3.88 8.66
N TRP A 14 -3.10 -3.81 9.99
CA TRP A 14 -3.82 -4.67 10.93
C TRP A 14 -4.86 -3.85 11.70
N GLU A 15 -5.89 -4.52 12.22
CA GLU A 15 -6.94 -3.89 13.03
C GLU A 15 -6.56 -3.64 14.48
N LYS A 16 -6.92 -2.43 14.96
CA LYS A 16 -7.00 -2.17 16.39
C LYS A 16 -8.31 -2.75 16.93
N GLY A 17 -8.22 -3.91 17.58
CA GLY A 17 -9.24 -4.39 18.52
C GLY A 17 -10.28 -5.39 18.02
N LEU A 18 -10.16 -5.95 16.81
CA LEU A 18 -11.08 -7.00 16.33
C LEU A 18 -10.41 -8.37 16.08
N GLY A 19 -9.09 -8.45 16.24
CA GLY A 19 -8.36 -9.70 16.24
C GLY A 19 -7.54 -9.88 17.51
N ALA A 20 -7.33 -11.12 17.88
CA ALA A 20 -6.38 -11.54 18.89
C ALA A 20 -5.40 -12.52 18.26
N ASP A 21 -4.18 -12.54 18.77
CA ASP A 21 -3.25 -13.60 18.40
C ASP A 21 -3.89 -14.95 18.75
N VAL A 22 -3.84 -15.88 17.79
CA VAL A 22 -4.57 -17.15 17.85
C VAL A 22 -4.03 -18.08 18.94
N GLU A 23 -2.77 -17.90 19.33
CA GLU A 23 -2.09 -18.72 20.32
C GLU A 23 -2.19 -18.14 21.74
N THR A 24 -2.11 -16.82 21.86
CA THR A 24 -2.07 -16.13 23.16
C THR A 24 -3.38 -15.46 23.55
N HIS A 25 -4.35 -15.36 22.63
CA HIS A 25 -5.61 -14.62 22.78
C HIS A 25 -5.44 -13.15 23.18
N THR A 26 -4.23 -12.61 23.04
CA THR A 26 -3.95 -11.22 23.35
C THR A 26 -4.56 -10.37 22.24
N PRO A 27 -5.32 -9.30 22.55
CA PRO A 27 -5.79 -8.40 21.52
C PRO A 27 -4.61 -7.88 20.69
N PHE A 28 -4.69 -7.85 19.36
CA PHE A 28 -3.59 -7.31 18.53
C PHE A 28 -3.26 -5.86 18.92
N SER A 29 -4.26 -5.10 19.39
CA SER A 29 -4.09 -3.76 19.97
C SER A 29 -3.22 -3.69 21.22
N GLN A 30 -2.99 -4.81 21.92
CA GLN A 30 -2.12 -4.91 23.10
C GLN A 30 -0.72 -5.46 22.77
N MET A 31 -0.55 -6.12 21.61
CA MET A 31 0.76 -6.64 21.21
C MET A 31 1.50 -5.68 20.29
N TRP A 32 0.84 -5.11 19.28
CA TRP A 32 1.50 -4.30 18.27
C TRP A 32 0.47 -3.57 17.37
N ASP A 33 0.48 -2.24 17.36
CA ASP A 33 -0.33 -1.42 16.45
C ASP A 33 0.59 -0.72 15.42
N PRO A 34 0.41 -0.94 14.11
CA PRO A 34 1.14 -0.24 13.06
C PRO A 34 1.08 1.29 13.18
N VAL A 35 -0.03 1.85 13.70
CA VAL A 35 -0.19 3.30 13.89
C VAL A 35 0.85 3.83 14.89
N ASP A 36 1.16 3.08 15.94
CA ASP A 36 2.14 3.48 16.95
C ASP A 36 3.57 3.52 16.39
N GLN A 37 3.80 2.90 15.22
CA GLN A 37 5.08 2.93 14.52
C GLN A 37 5.24 4.13 13.59
N LEU A 38 4.15 4.82 13.21
CA LEU A 38 4.20 5.96 12.27
C LEU A 38 5.16 7.08 12.72
N PRO A 39 5.24 7.47 14.02
CA PRO A 39 6.19 8.48 14.47
C PRO A 39 7.67 8.08 14.31
N ARG A 40 7.96 6.78 14.13
CA ARG A 40 9.31 6.25 13.94
C ARG A 40 9.75 6.32 12.48
N VAL A 41 8.83 6.52 11.54
CA VAL A 41 9.15 6.67 10.12
C VAL A 41 9.95 7.96 9.93
N ARG A 42 11.09 7.85 9.24
CA ARG A 42 11.96 8.99 8.90
C ARG A 42 11.96 9.16 7.37
N PRO A 43 11.05 9.98 6.80
CA PRO A 43 11.01 10.22 5.36
C PRO A 43 12.33 10.81 4.87
N MET A 44 12.84 10.27 3.75
CA MET A 44 13.96 10.85 3.00
C MET A 44 13.44 11.62 1.79
N PRO A 45 14.25 12.50 1.15
CA PRO A 45 13.86 13.12 -0.11
C PRO A 45 13.40 12.08 -1.14
N GLY A 46 12.22 12.29 -1.74
CA GLY A 46 11.62 11.33 -2.67
C GLY A 46 10.87 10.16 -2.02
N PHE A 47 10.74 10.12 -0.69
CA PHE A 47 9.93 9.11 0.01
C PHE A 47 8.45 9.23 -0.35
N GLY A 48 7.83 8.09 -0.66
CA GLY A 48 6.40 7.95 -0.88
C GLY A 48 5.90 6.68 -0.21
N MET A 49 4.73 6.77 0.42
CA MET A 49 4.13 5.64 1.12
C MET A 49 2.80 5.29 0.47
N PHE A 50 2.57 4.01 0.19
CA PHE A 50 1.36 3.55 -0.48
C PHE A 50 0.73 2.43 0.33
N VAL A 51 -0.59 2.51 0.53
CA VAL A 51 -1.38 1.49 1.22
C VAL A 51 -2.38 0.95 0.22
N ALA A 52 -2.24 -0.31 -0.17
CA ALA A 52 -3.24 -1.01 -0.95
C ALA A 52 -4.32 -1.52 0.01
N SER A 53 -5.58 -1.26 -0.31
CA SER A 53 -6.70 -1.60 0.55
C SER A 53 -7.84 -2.25 -0.21
N ASP A 54 -8.35 -3.36 0.29
CA ASP A 54 -9.61 -3.93 -0.18
C ASP A 54 -10.77 -3.42 0.69
N MET A 55 -11.82 -2.93 0.05
CA MET A 55 -13.03 -2.45 0.73
C MET A 55 -13.86 -3.59 1.34
N THR A 56 -13.65 -4.80 0.87
CA THR A 56 -14.38 -6.02 1.21
C THR A 56 -13.55 -7.02 2.01
N ASP A 57 -12.37 -6.62 2.48
CA ASP A 57 -11.53 -7.40 3.39
C ASP A 57 -12.29 -7.72 4.69
N GLY A 58 -12.46 -9.02 4.96
CA GLY A 58 -13.17 -9.54 6.12
C GLY A 58 -12.27 -9.81 7.33
N ALA A 59 -10.94 -9.89 7.13
CA ALA A 59 -9.96 -10.09 8.20
C ALA A 59 -9.42 -8.76 8.76
N VAL A 60 -9.30 -7.74 7.92
CA VAL A 60 -8.90 -6.39 8.31
C VAL A 60 -9.85 -5.40 7.64
N SER A 61 -10.82 -4.85 8.37
CA SER A 61 -11.80 -3.97 7.73
C SER A 61 -11.14 -2.77 7.05
N PHE A 62 -11.74 -2.37 5.93
CA PHE A 62 -11.36 -1.15 5.22
C PHE A 62 -11.32 0.08 6.14
N THR A 63 -12.18 0.15 7.15
CA THR A 63 -12.19 1.26 8.13
C THR A 63 -10.87 1.35 8.87
N SER A 64 -10.29 0.22 9.26
CA SER A 64 -8.99 0.20 9.92
C SER A 64 -7.86 0.62 8.98
N GLN A 65 -7.86 0.09 7.75
CA GLN A 65 -6.86 0.42 6.74
C GLN A 65 -6.91 1.92 6.39
N HIS A 66 -8.11 2.48 6.29
CA HIS A 66 -8.34 3.90 6.10
C HIS A 66 -7.88 4.73 7.30
N ASN A 67 -8.15 4.27 8.54
CA ASN A 67 -7.67 4.94 9.74
C ASN A 67 -6.13 5.01 9.77
N TYR A 68 -5.43 3.93 9.43
CA TYR A 68 -3.98 3.94 9.32
C TYR A 68 -3.48 5.00 8.34
N ALA A 69 -4.05 5.06 7.13
CA ALA A 69 -3.71 6.07 6.14
C ALA A 69 -3.95 7.50 6.66
N ARG A 70 -5.07 7.73 7.35
CA ARG A 70 -5.37 9.03 7.97
C ARG A 70 -4.39 9.41 9.07
N GLN A 71 -3.98 8.46 9.92
CA GLN A 71 -2.99 8.73 10.96
C GLN A 71 -1.60 9.01 10.37
N GLY A 72 -1.22 8.32 9.28
CA GLY A 72 0.00 8.61 8.54
C GLY A 72 0.02 10.04 7.98
N LEU A 73 -1.09 10.48 7.38
CA LEU A 73 -1.23 11.86 6.91
C LEU A 73 -1.10 12.87 8.06
N LYS A 74 -1.74 12.61 9.20
CA LYS A 74 -1.63 13.47 10.40
C LYS A 74 -0.21 13.53 10.96
N ALA A 75 0.56 12.45 10.82
CA ALA A 75 1.98 12.40 11.19
C ALA A 75 2.91 13.07 10.17
N GLY A 76 2.38 13.69 9.11
CA GLY A 76 3.16 14.36 8.07
C GLY A 76 3.79 13.42 7.04
N LEU A 77 3.35 12.16 6.98
CA LEU A 77 3.85 11.20 6.00
C LEU A 77 3.14 11.38 4.65
N PRO A 78 3.85 11.29 3.51
CA PRO A 78 3.27 11.37 2.17
C PRO A 78 2.60 10.04 1.78
N ILE A 79 1.59 9.64 2.54
CA ILE A 79 0.85 8.39 2.35
C ILE A 79 -0.29 8.55 1.34
N LYS A 80 -0.47 7.54 0.49
CA LYS A 80 -1.56 7.42 -0.48
C LYS A 80 -2.24 6.06 -0.30
N GLN A 81 -3.54 6.08 -0.04
CA GLN A 81 -4.34 4.85 -0.05
C GLN A 81 -4.82 4.57 -1.49
N ILE A 82 -4.75 3.31 -1.90
CA ILE A 82 -5.16 2.83 -3.21
C ILE A 82 -6.14 1.68 -2.97
N GLU A 83 -7.37 1.86 -3.42
CA GLU A 83 -8.41 0.83 -3.34
C GLU A 83 -8.14 -0.26 -4.40
N VAL A 84 -8.10 -1.52 -3.99
CA VAL A 84 -7.81 -2.69 -4.83
C VAL A 84 -8.80 -3.80 -4.49
N HIS A 85 -8.81 -4.88 -5.26
CA HIS A 85 -9.48 -6.11 -4.87
C HIS A 85 -8.41 -7.12 -4.45
N GLY A 86 -8.37 -7.47 -3.18
CA GLY A 86 -7.50 -8.49 -2.63
C GLY A 86 -7.94 -9.90 -3.03
N SER A 87 -7.11 -10.87 -2.66
CA SER A 87 -7.33 -12.29 -2.96
C SER A 87 -7.58 -13.12 -1.71
N GLY A 88 -8.13 -14.31 -1.91
CA GLY A 88 -8.44 -15.26 -0.84
C GLY A 88 -9.79 -15.00 -0.17
N GLU A 89 -10.17 -15.90 0.75
CA GLU A 89 -11.51 -15.92 1.40
C GLU A 89 -11.82 -14.62 2.15
N GLU A 90 -10.80 -14.04 2.78
CA GLU A 90 -10.93 -12.81 3.56
C GLU A 90 -10.37 -11.58 2.83
N HIS A 91 -9.97 -11.71 1.56
CA HIS A 91 -9.58 -10.58 0.71
C HIS A 91 -8.41 -9.69 1.23
N HIS A 92 -7.65 -10.14 2.24
CA HIS A 92 -6.55 -9.36 2.83
C HIS A 92 -5.22 -9.45 2.06
N ASP A 93 -5.08 -10.37 1.11
CA ASP A 93 -3.87 -10.46 0.29
C ASP A 93 -3.92 -9.46 -0.87
N THR A 94 -3.08 -8.43 -0.77
CA THR A 94 -2.90 -7.39 -1.80
C THR A 94 -1.47 -7.38 -2.37
N ASN A 95 -0.69 -8.44 -2.12
CA ASN A 95 0.75 -8.45 -2.35
C ASN A 95 1.13 -8.31 -3.83
N LYS A 96 0.37 -8.89 -4.75
CA LYS A 96 0.66 -8.80 -6.19
C LYS A 96 0.44 -7.36 -6.68
N VAL A 97 -0.62 -6.70 -6.25
CA VAL A 97 -0.84 -5.27 -6.56
C VAL A 97 0.23 -4.39 -5.89
N GLY A 98 0.54 -4.66 -4.61
CA GLY A 98 1.61 -4.00 -3.86
C GLY A 98 2.97 -4.06 -4.58
N ASN A 99 3.34 -5.24 -5.08
CA ASN A 99 4.56 -5.42 -5.86
C ASN A 99 4.58 -4.58 -7.15
N ARG A 100 3.42 -4.35 -7.78
CA ARG A 100 3.35 -3.46 -8.96
C ARG A 100 3.50 -1.99 -8.61
N ILE A 101 2.92 -1.56 -7.49
CA ILE A 101 3.14 -0.22 -6.95
C ILE A 101 4.63 -0.01 -6.68
N MET A 102 5.29 -0.96 -6.02
CA MET A 102 6.75 -0.92 -5.79
C MET A 102 7.54 -0.83 -7.10
N GLN A 103 7.23 -1.66 -8.09
CA GLN A 103 7.88 -1.61 -9.42
C GLN A 103 7.69 -0.25 -10.11
N ALA A 104 6.50 0.35 -9.99
CA ALA A 104 6.20 1.67 -10.53
C ALA A 104 7.07 2.76 -9.87
N CYS A 105 7.21 2.69 -8.55
CA CYS A 105 8.05 3.59 -7.77
C CYS A 105 9.52 3.46 -8.18
N MET A 106 10.03 2.22 -8.28
CA MET A 106 11.41 1.95 -8.73
C MET A 106 11.68 2.45 -10.15
N ALA A 107 10.66 2.44 -11.02
CA ALA A 107 10.75 3.00 -12.36
C ALA A 107 10.68 4.55 -12.38
N GLY A 108 10.33 5.21 -11.28
CA GLY A 108 10.19 6.67 -11.25
C GLY A 108 8.87 7.16 -11.88
N ALA A 109 7.82 6.34 -11.81
CA ALA A 109 6.46 6.76 -12.17
C ALA A 109 6.00 7.93 -11.30
N LEU A 110 5.15 8.80 -11.86
CA LEU A 110 4.56 9.90 -11.10
C LEU A 110 3.55 9.36 -10.09
N THR A 111 3.47 9.98 -8.91
CA THR A 111 2.54 9.59 -7.84
C THR A 111 1.10 9.45 -8.33
N ASP A 112 0.59 10.42 -9.10
CA ASP A 112 -0.79 10.37 -9.61
C ASP A 112 -1.02 9.18 -10.55
N TYR A 113 0.03 8.78 -11.29
CA TYR A 113 -0.02 7.60 -12.13
C TYR A 113 -0.03 6.32 -11.30
N ILE A 114 0.79 6.27 -10.24
CA ILE A 114 0.87 5.16 -9.29
C ILE A 114 -0.44 5.00 -8.51
N VAL A 115 -1.16 6.09 -8.22
CA VAL A 115 -2.47 6.01 -7.57
C VAL A 115 -3.51 5.53 -8.56
N LYS A 116 -3.64 6.18 -9.73
CA LYS A 116 -4.75 5.95 -10.66
C LYS A 116 -4.75 4.56 -11.31
N ARG A 117 -3.57 4.00 -11.59
CA ARG A 117 -3.48 2.75 -12.38
C ARG A 117 -3.79 1.47 -11.61
N PRO A 118 -3.34 1.32 -10.36
CA PRO A 118 -3.63 0.15 -9.56
C PRO A 118 -5.00 0.19 -8.88
N THR A 119 -5.67 1.36 -8.85
CA THR A 119 -7.04 1.46 -8.31
C THR A 119 -7.97 0.49 -9.01
N GLY A 120 -8.67 -0.34 -8.24
CA GLY A 120 -9.63 -1.34 -8.71
C GLY A 120 -8.98 -2.55 -9.40
N LEU A 121 -7.67 -2.75 -9.28
CA LEU A 121 -7.04 -3.98 -9.80
C LEU A 121 -7.30 -5.16 -8.86
N ASP A 122 -7.61 -6.30 -9.46
CA ASP A 122 -7.68 -7.58 -8.77
C ASP A 122 -6.29 -8.14 -8.53
N ASN A 123 -6.02 -8.54 -7.28
CA ASN A 123 -4.81 -9.24 -6.90
C ASN A 123 -4.72 -10.58 -7.65
N ASP A 124 -5.85 -11.20 -7.98
CA ASP A 124 -5.91 -12.45 -8.75
C ASP A 124 -6.02 -12.28 -10.27
N SER A 125 -5.83 -11.06 -10.79
CA SER A 125 -5.81 -10.87 -12.24
C SER A 125 -4.80 -11.81 -12.92
N THR A 126 -5.25 -12.53 -13.93
CA THR A 126 -4.39 -13.44 -14.71
C THR A 126 -3.42 -12.67 -15.61
N ASP A 127 -3.69 -11.39 -15.89
CA ASP A 127 -2.78 -10.48 -16.57
C ASP A 127 -2.32 -9.35 -15.66
N MET A 128 -1.50 -9.70 -14.66
CA MET A 128 -0.78 -8.71 -13.84
C MET A 128 0.42 -8.09 -14.57
N SER A 129 0.80 -8.66 -15.71
CA SER A 129 1.93 -8.25 -16.56
C SER A 129 1.60 -7.09 -17.50
N GLY A 130 0.39 -7.06 -18.06
CA GLY A 130 -0.09 -6.00 -18.95
C GLY A 130 -0.18 -4.63 -18.28
N PRO A 131 -0.80 -4.51 -17.08
CA PRO A 131 -0.77 -3.30 -16.28
C PRO A 131 0.67 -2.87 -15.93
N ALA A 132 1.53 -3.81 -15.51
CA ALA A 132 2.93 -3.54 -15.20
C ALA A 132 3.74 -3.03 -16.42
N ARG A 133 3.50 -3.60 -17.59
CA ARG A 133 4.14 -3.17 -18.84
C ARG A 133 3.66 -1.79 -19.27
N LYS A 134 2.36 -1.48 -19.14
CA LYS A 134 1.83 -0.13 -19.40
C LYS A 134 2.37 0.89 -18.39
N LEU A 135 2.56 0.48 -17.13
CA LEU A 135 3.20 1.26 -16.08
C LEU A 135 4.64 1.63 -16.46
N LEU A 136 5.44 0.65 -16.90
CA LEU A 136 6.82 0.87 -17.32
C LEU A 136 6.94 1.68 -18.62
N LEU A 137 6.05 1.46 -19.60
CA LEU A 137 6.05 2.21 -20.86
C LEU A 137 5.67 3.69 -20.66
N ALA A 138 4.78 3.99 -19.72
CA ALA A 138 4.41 5.37 -19.39
C ALA A 138 5.55 6.16 -18.73
N VAL A 139 6.45 5.47 -18.03
CA VAL A 139 7.68 6.05 -17.47
C VAL A 139 8.67 6.42 -18.58
N GLY A 140 8.84 5.55 -19.59
CA GLY A 140 9.80 5.74 -20.69
C GLY A 140 9.43 6.86 -21.67
N ASN A 141 8.17 7.29 -21.70
CA ASN A 141 7.67 8.33 -22.61
C ASN A 141 7.58 9.74 -21.96
N LYS A 142 8.27 9.99 -20.84
CA LYS A 142 8.33 11.35 -20.28
C LYS A 142 9.10 12.29 -21.22
N PRO A 143 8.56 13.45 -21.63
CA PRO A 143 9.37 14.51 -22.20
C PRO A 143 10.36 15.01 -21.13
N ALA A 144 11.58 15.31 -21.58
CA ALA A 144 12.71 15.70 -20.74
C ALA A 144 12.46 16.98 -19.93
#